data_AF-A0A6M0FAW7-F1
#
_entry.id   AF-A0A6M0FAW7-F1
#
_cell.length_a   1.000
_cell.length_b   1.000
_cell.length_c   1.000
_cell.angle_alpha   90.00
_cell.angle_beta   90.00
_cell.angle_gamma   90.00
#
_symmetry.space_group_name_H-M   'P 1'
#
loop_
_entity.id
_entity.type
_entity.pdbx_description
1 polymer ?
#
loop_
_entity_poly.entity_id
_entity_poly.type
_entity_poly.pdbx_seq_one_letter_code
_entity_poly.pdbx_strand_id
1 'polypeptide(L)' 'MIFSLVNQKKLPFKTVLMDSWYATQRLMALVDNLEKIYYCPLKINRKRR' A
#
# COMPACT_ATOMS: atom_id res chain seq x y z
N MET A 1 -10.09 0.17 -0.07
CA MET A 1 -9.74 1.31 -0.94
C MET A 1 -8.98 0.85 -2.19
N ILE A 2 -7.75 0.34 -2.10
CA ILE A 2 -6.98 -0.15 -3.28
C ILE A 2 -7.69 -1.28 -4.04
N PHE A 3 -8.31 -2.23 -3.34
CA PHE A 3 -8.95 -3.39 -3.98
C PHE A 3 -10.09 -2.99 -4.94
N SER A 4 -10.88 -1.97 -4.63
CA SER A 4 -11.94 -1.50 -5.54
C SER A 4 -11.38 -0.73 -6.74
N LEU A 5 -10.28 0.02 -6.56
CA LEU A 5 -9.57 0.66 -7.67
C LEU A 5 -9.01 -0.36 -8.68
N VAL A 6 -8.50 -1.49 -8.19
CA VAL A 6 -7.97 -2.57 -9.05
C VAL A 6 -9.09 -3.40 -9.66
N ASN A 7 -10.05 -3.89 -8.86
CA ASN A 7 -11.00 -4.90 -9.33
C ASN A 7 -12.27 -4.32 -9.97
N GLN A 8 -12.78 -3.20 -9.44
CA GLN A 8 -14.00 -2.59 -9.96
C GLN A 8 -13.68 -1.59 -11.06
N LYS A 9 -12.79 -0.63 -10.74
CA LYS A 9 -12.50 0.46 -11.67
C LYS A 9 -11.39 0.12 -12.68
N LYS A 10 -10.56 -0.90 -12.40
CA LYS A 10 -9.44 -1.35 -13.24
C LYS A 10 -8.53 -0.22 -13.70
N LEU A 11 -8.25 0.76 -12.82
CA LEU A 11 -7.39 1.87 -13.19
C LEU A 11 -5.95 1.38 -13.38
N PRO A 12 -5.28 1.74 -14.48
CA PRO A 12 -3.86 1.50 -14.63
C PRO A 12 -3.10 2.49 -13.74
N PHE A 13 -2.41 1.98 -12.74
CA PHE A 13 -1.44 2.72 -11.95
C PHE A 13 -0.26 1.82 -11.61
N LYS A 14 0.91 2.44 -11.42
CA LYS A 14 2.16 1.75 -11.09
C LYS A 14 2.55 1.91 -9.62
N THR A 15 2.27 3.08 -9.06
CA THR A 15 2.77 3.46 -7.73
C THR A 15 1.63 3.92 -6.83
N VAL A 16 1.71 3.54 -5.55
CA VAL A 16 0.77 3.95 -4.51
C VAL A 16 1.50 4.80 -3.47
N LEU A 17 1.05 6.05 -3.30
CA LEU A 17 1.50 6.92 -2.22
C LEU A 17 0.59 6.73 -1.00
N MET A 18 1.15 6.40 0.16
CA MET A 18 0.40 6.19 1.39
C MET A 18 0.90 7.10 2.50
N ASP A 19 -0.02 7.59 3.32
CA ASP A 19 0.34 8.27 4.57
C ASP A 19 0.93 7.28 5.59
N SER A 20 1.78 7.79 6.48
CA SER A 20 2.39 7.04 7.59
C SER A 20 1.40 6.31 8.49
N TRP A 21 0.17 6.81 8.59
CA TRP A 21 -0.90 6.18 9.37
C TRP A 21 -1.32 4.81 8.81
N TYR A 22 -1.16 4.62 7.50
CA TYR A 22 -1.54 3.40 6.80
C TYR A 22 -0.36 2.45 6.58
N ALA A 23 0.81 2.79 7.12
CA ALA A 23 2.02 1.97 7.10
C ALA A 23 1.85 0.67 7.91
N THR A 24 1.03 -0.26 7.44
CA THR A 24 0.80 -1.58 8.05
C THR A 24 1.37 -2.68 7.17
N GLN A 25 1.96 -3.72 7.77
CA GLN A 25 2.55 -4.84 7.02
C GLN A 25 1.54 -5.51 6.08
N ARG A 26 0.29 -5.69 6.54
CA ARG A 26 -0.77 -6.30 5.74
C ARG A 26 -1.11 -5.49 4.48
N LEU A 27 -1.14 -4.16 4.59
CA LEU A 27 -1.41 -3.29 3.44
C LEU A 27 -0.24 -3.29 2.45
N MET A 28 0.99 -3.22 2.97
CA MET A 28 2.21 -3.27 2.16
C MET A 28 2.30 -4.58 1.37
N ALA A 29 2.14 -5.73 2.05
CA ALA A 29 2.13 -7.04 1.41
C ALA A 29 1.00 -7.18 0.39
N LEU A 30 -0.16 -6.58 0.64
CA LEU A 30 -1.25 -6.55 -0.35
C LEU A 30 -0.86 -5.78 -1.61
N VAL A 31 -0.12 -4.68 -1.50
CA VAL A 31 0.32 -3.91 -2.67
C VAL A 31 1.46 -4.62 -3.41
N ASP A 32 2.37 -5.27 -2.70
CA ASP A 32 3.39 -6.13 -3.31
C ASP A 32 2.78 -7.31 -4.08
N ASN A 33 1.77 -7.98 -3.51
CA ASN A 33 1.04 -9.07 -4.18
C ASN A 33 0.28 -8.60 -5.43
N LEU A 34 0.01 -7.30 -5.56
CA LEU A 34 -0.60 -6.70 -6.75
C LEU A 34 0.45 -6.24 -7.78
N GLU A 35 1.73 -6.55 -7.54
CA GLU A 35 2.88 -6.14 -8.35
C GLU A 35 2.96 -4.62 -8.53
N LYS A 36 2.61 -3.87 -7.48
CA LYS A 36 2.64 -2.41 -7.47
C LYS A 36 3.73 -1.90 -6.52
N ILE A 37 4.28 -0.74 -6.86
CA ILE A 37 5.28 -0.07 -6.02
C ILE A 37 4.53 0.79 -5.00
N TYR A 38 4.98 0.83 -3.75
CA TYR A 38 4.44 1.76 -2.76
C TYR A 38 5.52 2.62 -2.12
N TYR A 39 5.13 3.84 -1.74
CA TYR A 39 5.91 4.70 -0.87
C TYR A 39 5.07 5.06 0.35
N CYS A 40 5.67 4.91 1.54
CA CYS A 40 5.01 5.25 2.79
C CYS A 40 6.03 5.67 3.86
N PRO A 41 5.86 6.83 4.52
CA PRO A 41 6.72 7.22 5.63
C PRO A 41 6.53 6.27 6.82
N LEU A 42 7.62 5.72 7.35
CA LEU A 42 7.58 4.87 8.53
C LEU A 42 7.78 5.70 9.79
N LYS A 43 6.84 5.62 10.74
CA LYS A 43 7.02 6.24 12.06
C LYS A 43 8.10 5.48 12.85
N ILE A 44 8.90 6.20 13.63
CA ILE A 44 10.00 5.63 14.43
C ILE A 44 9.53 4.59 15.46
N ASN A 45 8.29 4.72 15.93
CA ASN A 45 7.66 3.81 16.88
C ASN A 45 7.02 2.57 16.22
N ARG A 46 7.20 2.36 14.91
CA ARG A 46 6.75 1.14 14.24
C ARG A 46 7.61 -0.03 14.72
N LYS A 47 7.00 -0.93 15.50
CA LYS A 47 7.63 -2.20 15.88
C LYS A 47 7.86 -3.05 14.63
N ARG A 48 9.12 -3.43 14.37
CA ARG A 48 9.44 -4.56 13.48
C ARG A 48 8.99 -5.82 14.21
N ARG A 49 7.97 -6.47 13.67
CA ARG A 49 7.50 -7.76 14.14
C ARG A 49 7.53 -8.72 12.98
#